data_AF-A0A0F9YGT2-F1
#
_entry.id   AF-A0A0F9YGT2-F1
#
_cell.length_a   1.000
_cell.length_b   1.000
_cell.length_c   1.000
_cell.angle_alpha   90.00
_cell.angle_beta   90.00
_cell.angle_gamma   90.00
#
_symmetry.space_group_name_H-M   'P 1'
#
loop_
_entity.id
_entity.type
_entity.pdbx_description
1 polymer ?
#
loop_
_entity_poly.entity_id
_entity_poly.type
_entity_poly.pdbx_seq_one_letter_code
_entity_poly.pdbx_strand_id
1 'polypeptide(L)'
;MAETKEQYAQQLKGWVERLEAGECGDCPCPKTKCHWHGNCRDCVRLHRMQGHHLPACLQFIIKDKIKALAATAELNTSDKPLRPDEFYEHAKKALSQE
;
A
#
# COMPACT_ATOMS: atom_id res chain seq x y z
N MET A 1 10.42 15.00 -24.04
CA MET A 1 10.55 13.96 -25.09
C MET A 1 9.71 12.78 -24.66
N ALA A 2 8.94 12.17 -25.57
CA ALA A 2 8.18 10.97 -25.26
C ALA A 2 9.12 9.76 -25.18
N GLU A 3 8.86 8.86 -24.23
CA GLU A 3 9.58 7.59 -24.10
C GLU A 3 9.37 6.70 -25.34
N THR A 4 10.42 5.98 -25.78
CA THR A 4 10.33 5.01 -26.88
C THR A 4 9.88 3.64 -26.38
N LYS A 5 9.39 2.79 -27.29
CA LYS A 5 8.96 1.42 -26.96
C LYS A 5 10.11 0.59 -26.38
N GLU A 6 11.31 0.79 -26.92
CA GLU A 6 12.54 0.11 -26.49
C GLU A 6 12.92 0.51 -25.07
N GLN A 7 12.78 1.80 -24.72
CA GLN A 7 13.02 2.30 -23.37
C GLN A 7 12.05 1.69 -22.35
N TYR A 8 10.76 1.68 -22.65
CA TYR A 8 9.75 1.05 -21.80
C TYR A 8 10.02 -0.46 -21.60
N ALA A 9 10.36 -1.16 -22.68
CA ALA A 9 10.69 -2.58 -22.61
C ALA A 9 11.93 -2.85 -21.73
N GLN A 10 12.94 -1.98 -21.78
CA GLN A 10 14.13 -2.10 -20.94
C GLN A 10 13.82 -1.84 -19.47
N GLN A 11 12.99 -0.84 -19.16
CA GLN A 11 12.53 -0.59 -17.79
C GLN A 11 11.73 -1.76 -17.23
N LEU A 12 10.80 -2.31 -18.01
CA LEU A 12 9.97 -3.43 -17.60
C LEU A 12 10.82 -4.66 -17.28
N LYS A 13 11.84 -4.96 -18.10
CA LYS A 13 12.81 -6.03 -17.81
C LYS A 13 13.50 -5.82 -16.47
N GLY A 14 13.99 -4.60 -16.22
CA GLY A 14 14.62 -4.27 -14.93
C GLY A 14 13.67 -4.42 -13.73
N TRP A 15 12.39 -4.09 -13.87
CA TRP A 15 11.41 -4.32 -12.80
C TRP A 15 11.13 -5.81 -12.56
N VAL A 16 11.04 -6.62 -13.63
CA VAL A 16 10.85 -8.07 -13.51
C VAL A 16 12.03 -8.72 -12.79
N GLU A 17 13.27 -8.38 -13.16
CA GLU A 17 14.47 -8.91 -12.51
C GLU A 17 14.49 -8.63 -11.00
N ARG A 18 14.12 -7.42 -10.59
CA ARG A 18 14.05 -7.03 -9.17
C ARG A 18 12.95 -7.75 -8.40
N LEU A 19 11.81 -7.99 -9.07
CA LEU A 19 10.71 -8.78 -8.50
C LEU A 19 11.12 -10.24 -8.31
N GLU A 20 11.80 -10.84 -9.28
CA GLU A 20 12.32 -12.21 -9.21
C GLU A 20 13.42 -12.36 -8.15
N ALA A 21 14.25 -11.31 -7.96
CA ALA A 21 15.23 -11.22 -6.88
C ALA A 21 14.61 -11.01 -5.49
N GLY A 22 13.30 -10.77 -5.39
CA GLY A 22 12.58 -10.63 -4.12
C GLY A 22 12.71 -9.27 -3.45
N GLU A 23 13.21 -8.22 -4.13
CA GLU A 23 13.41 -6.88 -3.54
C GLU A 23 12.14 -6.23 -2.98
N CYS A 24 10.95 -6.74 -3.33
CA CYS A 24 9.65 -6.24 -2.88
C CYS A 24 8.74 -7.36 -2.33
N GLY A 25 9.34 -8.43 -1.78
CA GLY A 25 8.59 -9.59 -1.28
C GLY A 25 7.82 -9.33 0.03
N ASP A 26 8.36 -8.50 0.91
CA ASP A 26 7.77 -8.25 2.23
C ASP A 26 6.70 -7.15 2.20
N CYS A 27 5.66 -7.34 3.02
CA CYS A 27 4.60 -6.35 3.16
C CYS A 27 5.08 -5.13 3.98
N PRO A 28 5.19 -3.91 3.41
CA PRO A 28 5.69 -2.75 4.15
C PRO A 28 4.61 -2.09 5.04
N CYS A 29 3.47 -2.76 5.23
CA CYS A 29 2.33 -2.20 5.93
C CYS A 29 2.64 -2.06 7.44
N PRO A 30 2.45 -0.88 8.06
CA PRO A 30 2.71 -0.69 9.49
C PRO A 30 1.69 -1.43 10.39
N LYS A 31 0.59 -1.94 9.82
CA LYS A 31 -0.45 -2.68 10.56
C LYS A 31 -0.08 -4.17 10.68
N THR A 32 1.01 -4.48 11.38
CA THR A 32 1.56 -5.84 11.50
C THR A 32 0.62 -6.83 12.20
N LYS A 33 -0.29 -6.33 13.06
CA LYS A 33 -1.32 -7.15 13.71
C LYS A 33 -2.56 -7.41 12.84
N CYS A 34 -2.66 -6.82 11.65
CA CYS A 34 -3.80 -7.05 10.74
C CYS A 34 -3.87 -8.53 10.31
N HIS A 35 -5.09 -9.07 10.17
CA HIS A 35 -5.31 -10.44 9.70
C HIS A 35 -4.75 -10.69 8.29
N TRP A 36 -4.85 -9.69 7.40
CA TRP A 36 -4.34 -9.78 6.02
C TRP A 36 -2.89 -9.29 5.85
N HIS A 37 -2.16 -9.02 6.94
CA HIS A 37 -0.75 -8.61 6.83
C HIS A 37 0.06 -9.73 6.17
N GLY A 38 0.93 -9.39 5.22
CA GLY A 38 1.66 -10.36 4.39
C GLY A 38 0.85 -10.92 3.21
N ASN A 39 -0.48 -11.00 3.29
CA ASN A 39 -1.33 -11.40 2.16
C ASN A 39 -1.75 -10.18 1.31
N CYS A 40 -0.78 -9.60 0.60
CA CYS A 40 -0.97 -8.38 -0.20
C CYS A 40 -2.05 -8.53 -1.28
N ARG A 41 -2.16 -9.71 -1.91
CA ARG A 41 -3.13 -9.97 -3.00
C ARG A 41 -4.57 -9.85 -2.51
N ASP A 42 -4.90 -10.51 -1.39
CA ASP A 42 -6.26 -10.46 -0.87
C ASP A 42 -6.55 -9.13 -0.18
N CYS A 43 -5.55 -8.50 0.45
CA CYS A 43 -5.67 -7.15 0.98
C CYS A 43 -6.07 -6.14 -0.10
N VAL A 44 -5.42 -6.15 -1.27
CA VAL A 44 -5.76 -5.25 -2.39
C VAL A 44 -7.17 -5.54 -2.91
N ARG A 45 -7.56 -6.81 -3.02
CA ARG A 45 -8.92 -7.19 -3.44
C ARG A 45 -9.99 -6.67 -2.48
N LEU A 46 -9.75 -6.80 -1.18
CA LEU A 46 -10.65 -6.30 -0.14
C LEU A 46 -10.82 -4.78 -0.25
N HIS A 47 -9.72 -4.03 -0.32
CA HIS A 47 -9.77 -2.56 -0.46
C HIS A 47 -10.40 -2.10 -1.77
N ARG A 48 -10.17 -2.82 -2.88
CA ARG A 48 -10.81 -2.55 -4.17
C ARG A 48 -12.33 -2.76 -4.11
N MET A 49 -12.78 -3.84 -3.47
CA MET A 49 -14.20 -4.15 -3.33
C MET A 49 -14.91 -3.14 -2.41
N GLN A 50 -14.26 -2.73 -1.33
CA GLN A 50 -14.79 -1.75 -0.39
C GLN A 50 -14.80 -0.32 -0.95
N GLY A 51 -13.75 0.09 -1.68
CA GLY A 51 -13.69 1.40 -2.32
C GLY A 51 -13.52 2.62 -1.39
N HIS A 52 -13.36 2.41 -0.08
CA HIS A 52 -13.26 3.51 0.88
C HIS A 52 -11.89 4.22 0.87
N HIS A 53 -10.79 3.47 0.84
CA HIS A 53 -9.43 4.01 0.88
C HIS A 53 -8.40 2.98 0.40
N LEU A 54 -7.21 3.48 0.05
CA LEU A 54 -6.07 2.62 -0.31
C LEU A 54 -5.56 1.80 0.89
N PRO A 55 -5.01 0.60 0.65
CA PRO A 55 -4.22 -0.13 1.64
C PRO A 55 -3.09 0.73 2.18
N ALA A 56 -2.76 0.62 3.47
CA ALA A 56 -1.72 1.44 4.10
C ALA A 56 -0.35 1.31 3.41
N CYS A 57 -0.02 0.11 2.91
CA CYS A 57 1.20 -0.13 2.14
C CYS A 57 1.26 0.58 0.78
N LEU A 58 0.16 1.08 0.23
CA LEU A 58 0.13 1.79 -1.05
C LEU A 58 -0.08 3.30 -0.90
N GLN A 59 -0.37 3.78 0.32
CA GLN A 59 -0.66 5.20 0.54
C GLN A 59 0.55 6.09 0.25
N PHE A 60 1.78 5.59 0.42
CA PHE A 60 3.00 6.37 0.14
C PHE A 60 3.04 6.91 -1.30
N ILE A 61 2.47 6.17 -2.27
CA ILE A 61 2.41 6.55 -3.68
C ILE A 61 1.68 7.88 -3.90
N ILE A 62 0.66 8.16 -3.08
CA ILE A 62 -0.19 9.35 -3.23
C ILE A 62 0.07 10.41 -2.16
N LYS A 63 0.65 10.06 -1.01
CA LYS A 63 0.86 10.98 0.11
C LYS A 63 1.64 12.21 -0.29
N ASP A 64 2.71 12.06 -1.06
CA ASP A 64 3.55 13.19 -1.46
C ASP A 64 2.83 14.10 -2.47
N LYS A 65 1.99 13.54 -3.34
CA LYS A 65 1.12 14.30 -4.24
C LYS A 65 0.07 15.10 -3.46
N ILE A 66 -0.54 14.50 -2.44
CA ILE A 66 -1.52 15.17 -1.58
C ILE A 66 -0.85 16.30 -0.79
N LYS A 67 0.34 16.07 -0.21
CA LYS A 67 1.11 17.09 0.49
C LYS A 67 1.47 18.26 -0.42
N ALA A 68 1.94 17.97 -1.63
CA ALA A 68 2.26 19.00 -2.62
C ALA A 68 1.02 19.82 -2.97
N LEU A 69 -0.13 19.17 -3.22
CA LEU A 69 -1.38 19.86 -3.49
C LEU A 69 -1.82 20.75 -2.32
N ALA A 70 -1.80 20.24 -1.09
CA ALA A 70 -2.15 21.02 0.10
C ALA A 70 -1.25 22.26 0.27
N ALA A 71 0.05 22.11 0.05
CA ALA A 71 1.01 23.21 0.16
C ALA A 71 0.72 24.36 -0.83
N THR A 72 0.16 24.08 -2.02
CA THR A 72 -0.22 25.14 -2.97
C THR A 72 -1.30 26.09 -2.46
N ALA A 73 -2.05 25.67 -1.43
CA ALA A 73 -3.09 26.46 -0.77
C ALA A 73 -2.72 26.79 0.70
N GLU A 74 -1.43 26.74 1.06
CA GLU A 74 -0.94 26.97 2.44
C GLU A 74 -1.58 26.03 3.49
N LEU A 75 -2.03 24.85 3.08
CA LEU A 75 -2.63 23.85 3.96
C LEU A 75 -1.60 22.85 4.47
N ASN A 76 -1.80 22.40 5.71
CA ASN A 76 -1.06 21.30 6.31
C ASN A 76 -1.87 19.99 6.22
N THR A 77 -1.17 18.88 6.04
CA THR A 77 -1.75 17.53 6.08
C THR A 77 -1.18 16.75 7.26
N SER A 78 -1.97 15.86 7.83
CA SER A 78 -1.54 14.97 8.90
C SER A 78 -2.02 13.55 8.64
N ASP A 79 -1.23 12.58 9.06
CA ASP A 79 -1.61 11.18 8.99
C ASP A 79 -2.67 10.87 10.07
N LYS A 80 -3.66 10.08 9.68
CA LYS A 80 -4.60 9.52 10.65
C LYS A 80 -3.85 8.56 11.59
N PRO A 81 -4.01 8.67 12.92
CA PRO A 81 -3.37 7.75 13.86
C PRO A 81 -3.78 6.30 13.57
N LEU A 82 -2.85 5.38 13.81
CA LEU A 82 -3.14 3.96 13.71
C LEU A 82 -4.20 3.57 14.74
N ARG A 83 -5.07 2.65 14.33
CA ARG A 83 -6.02 2.04 15.26
C ARG A 83 -5.22 1.21 16.28
N PRO A 84 -5.60 1.22 17.57
CA PRO A 84 -4.94 0.38 18.58
C PRO A 84 -4.97 -1.10 18.21
N ASP A 85 -3.94 -1.84 18.62
CA ASP A 85 -3.74 -3.25 18.26
C ASP A 85 -4.87 -4.16 18.74
N GLU A 86 -5.51 -3.83 19.86
CA GLU A 86 -6.63 -4.57 20.45
C GLU A 86 -7.76 -4.86 19.45
N PHE A 87 -8.03 -3.93 18.53
CA PHE A 87 -9.06 -4.11 17.50
C PHE A 87 -8.65 -5.17 16.47
N TYR A 88 -7.36 -5.22 16.11
CA TYR A 88 -6.86 -6.20 15.16
C TYR A 88 -6.79 -7.60 15.78
N GLU A 89 -6.40 -7.69 17.05
CA GLU A 89 -6.40 -8.94 17.80
C GLU A 89 -7.82 -9.48 17.99
N HIS A 90 -8.79 -8.62 18.29
CA HIS A 90 -10.19 -9.00 18.36
C HIS A 90 -10.72 -9.52 17.01
N ALA A 91 -10.45 -8.78 15.92
CA ALA A 91 -10.85 -9.19 14.58
C ALA A 91 -10.23 -10.53 14.16
N LYS A 92 -8.95 -10.76 14.49
CA LYS A 92 -8.28 -12.05 14.26
C LYS A 92 -9.02 -13.18 14.98
N LYS A 93 -9.35 -13.02 16.26
CA LYS A 93 -10.08 -14.05 17.02
C LYS A 93 -11.44 -14.37 16.38
N ALA A 94 -12.20 -13.35 15.98
CA ALA A 94 -13.49 -13.54 15.33
C ALA A 94 -13.40 -14.30 14.00
N LEU A 95 -12.37 -14.01 13.19
CA LEU A 95 -12.14 -14.66 11.89
C LEU A 95 -11.50 -16.05 11.99
N SER A 96 -11.02 -16.46 13.18
CA SER A 96 -10.35 -17.76 13.40
C SER A 96 -11.26 -18.81 14.05
N GLN A 97 -12.50 -18.44 14.36
CA GLN A 97 -13.50 -19.31 15.03
C GLN A 97 -14.50 -19.92 14.04
N GLU A 98 -14.26 -19.76 12.74
CA GLU A 98 -14.88 -20.50 11.62
C GLU A 98 -13.95 -21.62 11.17
#